data_AF-A0A8S4S6N6-F1
#
_entry.id   AF-A0A8S4S6N6-F1
#
_cell.length_a   1.000
_cell.length_b   1.000
_cell.length_c   1.000
_cell.angle_alpha   90.00
_cell.angle_beta   90.00
_cell.angle_gamma   90.00
#
_symmetry.space_group_name_H-M   'P 1'
#
loop_
_entity.id
_entity.type
_entity.pdbx_description
1 polymer ?
#
loop_
_entity_poly.entity_id
_entity_poly.type
_entity_poly.pdbx_seq_one_letter_code
_entity_poly.pdbx_strand_id
1 'polypeptide(L)'
;MVRDGVLLPAQSAKFISERSHHVQIHQEGIEKICEEILSSLKGNKLQIPETNANSIHPDKDHVNAVDWVFVADALNFCFWSRSKEEQWTVDGYTGYFALEAALHRAIKEGYDITNPEYYSKINKAEVNHIFRGDTDAEIPLLDQRISVLHEVGAILIEKYDKTFKTCVKQANKCAIKLLDIVVDNFPCFRDEAVYRGCRVSFYKRAQILVADLWNFLENKGWGEFQDIDRLTMFADYRVPQVLVYFGAMSYNDELMEKLKKGTI
;
A
#
# COMPACT_ATOMS: atom_id res chain seq x y z
N MET A 1 8.48 18.50 -7.61
CA MET A 1 9.72 18.22 -6.85
C MET A 1 9.28 17.35 -5.70
N VAL A 2 9.91 16.18 -5.52
CA VAL A 2 9.45 15.14 -4.60
C VAL A 2 10.21 15.23 -3.27
N ARG A 3 10.46 16.46 -2.82
CA ARG A 3 11.32 16.88 -1.69
C ARG A 3 12.81 17.01 -2.01
N ASP A 4 13.36 18.16 -1.59
CA ASP A 4 14.75 18.52 -1.85
C ASP A 4 15.73 17.59 -1.14
N GLY A 5 16.71 17.12 -1.92
CA GLY A 5 17.78 16.27 -1.42
C GLY A 5 17.38 14.83 -1.11
N VAL A 6 16.16 14.40 -1.46
CA VAL A 6 15.71 13.00 -1.32
C VAL A 6 15.69 12.34 -2.70
N LEU A 7 16.35 11.19 -2.83
CA LEU A 7 16.31 10.42 -4.07
C LEU A 7 14.89 9.85 -4.28
N LEU A 8 14.38 9.92 -5.50
CA LEU A 8 13.13 9.26 -5.91
C LEU A 8 13.21 7.73 -5.72
N PRO A 9 12.08 7.01 -5.63
CA PRO A 9 12.08 5.57 -5.37
C PRO A 9 12.97 4.75 -6.32
N ALA A 10 12.93 5.02 -7.63
CA ALA A 10 13.79 4.33 -8.60
C ALA A 10 15.29 4.61 -8.39
N GLN A 11 15.64 5.87 -8.09
CA GLN A 11 17.02 6.29 -7.84
C GLN A 11 17.52 5.72 -6.50
N SER A 12 16.66 5.70 -5.50
CA SER A 12 16.90 5.09 -4.20
C SER A 12 17.14 3.59 -4.33
N ALA A 13 16.26 2.88 -5.05
CA ALA A 13 16.40 1.44 -5.29
C ALA A 13 17.73 1.11 -5.97
N LYS A 14 18.11 1.86 -7.02
CA LYS A 14 19.42 1.72 -7.68
C LYS A 14 20.58 2.00 -6.72
N PHE A 15 20.52 3.10 -5.98
CA PHE A 15 21.59 3.49 -5.05
C PHE A 15 21.81 2.43 -3.96
N ILE A 16 20.71 1.90 -3.40
CA ILE A 16 20.70 0.86 -2.37
C ILE A 16 21.21 -0.47 -2.95
N SER A 17 20.70 -0.91 -4.11
CA SER A 17 21.07 -2.21 -4.69
C SER A 17 22.55 -2.30 -5.04
N GLU A 18 23.13 -1.23 -5.61
CA GLU A 18 24.57 -1.14 -5.93
C GLU A 18 25.48 -1.17 -4.68
N ARG A 19 24.93 -0.90 -3.50
CA ARG A 19 25.69 -0.75 -2.24
C ARG A 19 25.23 -1.71 -1.15
N SER A 20 24.37 -2.65 -1.50
CA SER A 20 23.83 -3.65 -0.58
C SER A 20 24.96 -4.53 -0.04
N HIS A 21 24.97 -4.73 1.28
CA HIS A 21 25.91 -5.62 1.96
C HIS A 21 25.25 -6.96 2.31
N HIS A 22 24.00 -6.92 2.78
CA HIS A 22 23.31 -8.09 3.32
C HIS A 22 22.54 -8.89 2.29
N VAL A 23 22.25 -8.31 1.12
CA VAL A 23 21.40 -8.90 0.10
C VAL A 23 22.16 -8.97 -1.21
N GLN A 24 22.17 -10.14 -1.84
CA GLN A 24 22.77 -10.38 -3.15
C GLN A 24 21.73 -10.92 -4.12
N ILE A 25 21.85 -10.54 -5.39
CA ILE A 25 20.99 -11.00 -6.48
C ILE A 25 21.80 -11.97 -7.35
N HIS A 26 21.19 -13.09 -7.73
CA HIS A 26 21.85 -14.16 -8.49
C HIS A 26 21.15 -14.37 -9.83
N GLN A 27 21.91 -14.18 -10.92
CA GLN A 27 21.40 -14.30 -12.28
C GLN A 27 20.81 -15.69 -12.57
N GLU A 28 21.47 -16.76 -12.11
CA GLU A 28 20.98 -18.13 -12.29
C GLU A 28 19.62 -18.37 -11.63
N GLY A 29 19.37 -17.75 -10.47
CA GLY A 29 18.08 -17.84 -9.79
C GLY A 29 16.99 -17.04 -10.50
N ILE A 30 17.36 -15.91 -11.12
CA ILE A 30 16.46 -15.14 -11.98
C ILE A 30 16.05 -15.98 -13.20
N GLU A 31 16.99 -16.67 -13.85
CA GLU A 31 16.68 -17.54 -14.98
C GLU A 31 15.73 -18.67 -14.58
N LYS A 32 15.96 -19.33 -13.43
CA LYS A 32 15.08 -20.37 -12.90
C LYS A 32 13.65 -19.88 -12.67
N ILE A 33 13.47 -18.72 -12.03
CA ILE A 33 12.11 -18.20 -11.80
C ILE A 33 11.45 -17.77 -13.11
N CYS A 34 12.19 -17.21 -14.07
CA CYS A 34 11.66 -16.90 -15.40
C CYS A 34 11.19 -18.15 -16.16
N GLU A 35 11.96 -19.24 -16.11
CA GLU A 35 11.57 -20.52 -16.69
C GLU A 35 10.32 -21.09 -16.02
N GLU A 36 10.23 -21.04 -14.69
CA GLU A 36 9.06 -21.51 -13.94
C GLU A 36 7.81 -20.70 -14.28
N ILE A 37 7.91 -19.36 -14.35
CA ILE A 37 6.80 -18.49 -14.75
C ILE A 37 6.36 -18.82 -16.18
N LEU A 38 7.30 -18.95 -17.13
CA LEU A 38 6.99 -19.26 -18.52
C LEU A 38 6.33 -20.63 -18.67
N SER A 39 6.84 -21.64 -17.96
CA SER A 39 6.27 -22.99 -17.90
C SER A 39 4.85 -22.98 -17.34
N SER A 40 4.66 -22.27 -16.22
CA SER A 40 3.35 -22.15 -15.55
C SER A 40 2.32 -21.40 -16.40
N LEU A 41 2.72 -20.37 -17.14
CA LEU A 41 1.86 -19.67 -18.10
C LEU A 41 1.46 -20.59 -19.27
N LYS A 42 2.41 -21.29 -19.89
CA LYS A 42 2.13 -22.24 -20.98
C LYS A 42 1.24 -23.41 -20.53
N GLY A 43 1.38 -23.82 -19.27
CA GLY A 43 0.60 -24.89 -18.66
C GLY A 43 -0.73 -24.46 -18.04
N ASN A 44 -1.14 -23.18 -18.16
CA ASN A 44 -2.31 -22.61 -17.49
C ASN A 44 -2.35 -22.86 -15.97
N LYS A 45 -1.18 -23.00 -15.32
CA LYS A 45 -1.05 -23.18 -13.87
C LYS A 45 -1.01 -21.86 -13.12
N LEU A 46 -0.53 -20.80 -13.77
CA LEU A 46 -0.55 -19.45 -13.23
C LEU A 46 -1.88 -18.80 -13.59
N GLN A 47 -2.77 -18.69 -12.60
CA GLN A 47 -3.97 -17.87 -12.73
C GLN A 47 -3.66 -16.51 -12.13
N ILE A 48 -3.81 -15.45 -12.92
CA ILE A 48 -3.89 -14.09 -12.37
C ILE A 48 -5.23 -14.06 -11.63
N PRO A 49 -5.27 -13.84 -10.31
CA PRO A 49 -6.52 -13.73 -9.60
C PRO A 49 -7.39 -12.70 -10.31
N GLU A 50 -8.59 -13.09 -10.74
CA GLU A 50 -9.55 -12.08 -11.17
C GLU A 50 -9.80 -11.19 -9.96
N THR A 51 -9.60 -9.88 -10.10
CA THR A 51 -9.95 -8.87 -9.10
C THR A 51 -11.47 -8.77 -8.88
N ASN A 52 -12.24 -9.70 -9.46
CA ASN A 52 -13.68 -9.88 -9.27
C ASN A 52 -13.98 -10.45 -7.87
N ALA A 53 -13.55 -9.73 -6.83
CA ALA A 53 -14.22 -9.83 -5.54
C ALA A 53 -15.64 -9.27 -5.75
N ASN A 54 -16.67 -10.09 -5.55
CA ASN A 54 -18.05 -9.61 -5.50
C ASN A 54 -18.10 -8.39 -4.56
N SER A 55 -18.39 -7.23 -5.13
CA SER A 55 -18.02 -5.87 -4.69
C SER A 55 -17.98 -5.63 -3.17
N ILE A 56 -16.77 -5.66 -2.60
CA ILE A 56 -16.43 -5.17 -1.26
C ILE A 56 -15.90 -3.72 -1.29
N HIS A 57 -16.22 -2.99 -2.35
CA HIS A 57 -15.92 -1.58 -2.53
C HIS A 57 -17.09 -0.90 -3.26
N PRO A 58 -17.20 0.44 -3.20
CA PRO A 58 -18.15 1.18 -4.03
C PRO A 58 -17.93 0.96 -5.53
N ASP A 59 -18.94 1.28 -6.34
CA ASP A 59 -18.80 1.34 -7.79
C ASP A 59 -17.75 2.41 -8.18
N LYS A 60 -16.98 2.17 -9.25
CA LYS A 60 -15.98 3.13 -9.75
C LYS A 60 -16.60 4.47 -10.18
N ASP A 61 -17.86 4.47 -10.58
CA ASP A 61 -18.63 5.66 -10.96
C ASP A 61 -19.29 6.35 -9.74
N HIS A 62 -19.15 5.78 -8.53
CA HIS A 62 -19.68 6.37 -7.31
C HIS A 62 -19.02 7.73 -7.03
N VAL A 63 -19.82 8.69 -6.55
CA VAL A 63 -19.33 10.05 -6.28
C VAL A 63 -18.15 10.07 -5.30
N ASN A 64 -18.08 9.14 -4.35
CA ASN A 64 -16.98 9.06 -3.37
C ASN A 64 -15.89 8.03 -3.74
N ALA A 65 -15.83 7.54 -4.99
CA ALA A 65 -14.86 6.53 -5.42
C ALA A 65 -13.39 6.92 -5.13
N VAL A 66 -13.01 8.16 -5.43
CA VAL A 66 -11.64 8.67 -5.18
C VAL A 66 -11.34 8.74 -3.68
N ASP A 67 -12.29 9.24 -2.89
CA ASP A 67 -12.11 9.38 -1.44
C ASP A 67 -12.09 8.01 -0.74
N TRP A 68 -12.83 7.03 -1.27
CA TRP A 68 -12.76 5.64 -0.85
C TRP A 68 -11.36 5.04 -1.04
N VAL A 69 -10.80 5.12 -2.25
CA VAL A 69 -9.44 4.61 -2.54
C VAL A 69 -8.43 5.27 -1.61
N PHE A 70 -8.54 6.59 -1.41
CA PHE A 70 -7.65 7.32 -0.52
C PHE A 70 -7.70 6.81 0.93
N VAL A 71 -8.88 6.61 1.50
CA VAL A 71 -9.03 6.09 2.87
C VAL A 71 -8.55 4.65 2.98
N ALA A 72 -8.88 3.80 2.01
CA ALA A 72 -8.42 2.42 1.95
C ALA A 72 -6.88 2.35 1.96
N ASP A 73 -6.21 3.14 1.13
CA ASP A 73 -4.74 3.15 1.05
C ASP A 73 -4.03 3.88 2.20
N ALA A 74 -4.69 4.89 2.78
CA ALA A 74 -4.25 5.45 4.05
C ALA A 74 -4.23 4.37 5.15
N LEU A 75 -5.11 3.36 5.07
CA LEU A 75 -5.18 2.26 6.01
C LEU A 75 -4.50 0.97 5.50
N ASN A 76 -3.93 0.96 4.31
CA ASN A 76 -3.30 -0.21 3.70
C ASN A 76 -1.88 -0.44 4.25
N PHE A 77 -1.81 -0.92 5.49
CA PHE A 77 -0.55 -1.28 6.16
C PHE A 77 -0.76 -2.33 7.24
N CYS A 78 0.21 -3.23 7.43
CA CYS A 78 0.26 -4.20 8.53
C CYS A 78 -1.01 -5.07 8.69
N PHE A 79 -1.04 -6.19 7.96
CA PHE A 79 -2.06 -7.25 8.14
C PHE A 79 -1.45 -8.60 8.54
N TRP A 80 -0.19 -8.58 8.98
CA TRP A 80 0.49 -9.81 9.38
C TRP A 80 -0.04 -10.28 10.74
N SER A 81 -0.11 -11.59 10.91
CA SER A 81 -0.35 -12.26 12.19
C SER A 81 0.74 -13.32 12.40
N ARG A 82 1.02 -13.68 13.66
CA ARG A 82 2.01 -14.73 13.95
C ARG A 82 1.42 -16.12 13.79
N SER A 83 0.12 -16.25 14.02
CA SER A 83 -0.62 -17.50 13.85
C SER A 83 -1.93 -17.26 13.10
N LYS A 84 -2.62 -18.36 12.74
CA LYS A 84 -3.93 -18.31 12.08
C LYS A 84 -5.03 -17.84 13.04
N GLU A 85 -4.90 -18.18 14.32
CA GLU A 85 -5.86 -17.80 15.37
C GLU A 85 -5.84 -16.29 15.63
N GLU A 86 -4.67 -15.67 15.45
CA GLU A 86 -4.47 -14.22 15.53
C GLU A 86 -4.80 -13.49 14.21
N GLN A 87 -5.28 -14.20 13.19
CA GLN A 87 -5.51 -13.62 11.87
C GLN A 87 -6.83 -12.84 11.86
N TRP A 88 -6.71 -11.51 11.83
CA TRP A 88 -7.86 -10.63 11.64
C TRP A 88 -8.59 -10.95 10.33
N THR A 89 -9.88 -11.28 10.46
CA THR A 89 -10.74 -11.75 9.37
C THR A 89 -12.05 -10.98 9.40
N VAL A 90 -12.54 -10.56 8.23
CA VAL A 90 -13.82 -9.85 8.10
C VAL A 90 -14.59 -10.40 6.92
N ASP A 91 -15.82 -10.85 7.17
CA ASP A 91 -16.70 -11.46 6.19
C ASP A 91 -16.00 -12.62 5.43
N GLY A 92 -15.15 -13.38 6.14
CA GLY A 92 -14.33 -14.48 5.60
C GLY A 92 -13.07 -14.06 4.84
N TYR A 93 -12.83 -12.76 4.64
CA TYR A 93 -11.61 -12.24 4.00
C TYR A 93 -10.49 -12.01 5.02
N THR A 94 -9.25 -12.00 4.55
CA THR A 94 -8.06 -11.66 5.36
C THR A 94 -7.20 -10.64 4.62
N GLY A 95 -6.24 -10.03 5.32
CA GLY A 95 -5.32 -9.09 4.68
C GLY A 95 -6.01 -7.80 4.21
N TYR A 96 -5.59 -7.29 3.05
CA TYR A 96 -6.17 -6.10 2.45
C TYR A 96 -7.68 -6.27 2.12
N PHE A 97 -8.11 -7.45 1.66
CA PHE A 97 -9.53 -7.68 1.38
C PHE A 97 -10.40 -7.64 2.63
N ALA A 98 -9.87 -7.99 3.81
CA ALA A 98 -10.59 -7.79 5.07
C ALA A 98 -10.77 -6.30 5.40
N LEU A 99 -9.79 -5.45 5.06
CA LEU A 99 -9.90 -4.01 5.20
C LEU A 99 -11.02 -3.46 4.30
N GLU A 100 -11.04 -3.86 3.03
CA GLU A 100 -12.11 -3.45 2.10
C GLU A 100 -13.48 -3.91 2.59
N ALA A 101 -13.61 -5.16 3.01
CA ALA A 101 -14.85 -5.70 3.58
C ALA A 101 -15.32 -4.89 4.81
N ALA A 102 -14.41 -4.56 5.74
CA ALA A 102 -14.72 -3.78 6.93
C ALA A 102 -15.19 -2.36 6.59
N LEU A 103 -14.49 -1.67 5.69
CA LEU A 103 -14.85 -0.32 5.26
C LEU A 103 -16.19 -0.31 4.52
N HIS A 104 -16.48 -1.34 3.71
CA HIS A 104 -17.73 -1.45 2.95
C HIS A 104 -18.90 -1.73 3.89
N ARG A 105 -18.69 -2.61 4.87
CA ARG A 105 -19.65 -2.85 5.94
C ARG A 105 -19.92 -1.58 6.74
N ALA A 106 -18.90 -0.76 7.03
CA ALA A 106 -19.08 0.52 7.71
C ALA A 106 -20.02 1.47 6.93
N ILE A 107 -19.83 1.58 5.61
CA ILE A 107 -20.72 2.38 4.75
C ILE A 107 -22.16 1.84 4.81
N LYS A 108 -22.34 0.52 4.72
CA LYS A 108 -23.68 -0.12 4.82
C LYS A 108 -24.34 0.12 6.19
N GLU A 109 -23.56 0.22 7.25
CA GLU A 109 -24.02 0.53 8.60
C GLU A 109 -24.25 2.04 8.85
N GLY A 110 -24.01 2.89 7.85
CA GLY A 110 -24.26 4.33 7.92
C GLY A 110 -23.09 5.15 8.46
N TYR A 111 -21.90 4.57 8.59
CA TYR A 111 -20.69 5.32 8.94
C TYR A 111 -20.13 6.03 7.70
N ASP A 112 -19.91 7.34 7.81
CA ASP A 112 -19.43 8.18 6.71
C ASP A 112 -17.90 8.14 6.59
N ILE A 113 -17.34 6.94 6.43
CA ILE A 113 -15.89 6.68 6.49
C ILE A 113 -15.12 7.28 5.30
N THR A 114 -15.81 7.81 4.29
CA THR A 114 -15.21 8.56 3.18
C THR A 114 -15.17 10.07 3.41
N ASN A 115 -15.78 10.59 4.48
CA ASN A 115 -15.86 12.01 4.76
C ASN A 115 -14.78 12.46 5.76
N PRO A 116 -13.85 13.34 5.36
CA PRO A 116 -12.80 13.85 6.25
C PRO A 116 -13.31 14.49 7.54
N GLU A 117 -14.45 15.17 7.52
CA GLU A 117 -15.02 15.81 8.72
C GLU A 117 -15.49 14.78 9.76
N TYR A 118 -15.89 13.59 9.30
CA TYR A 118 -16.24 12.46 10.15
C TYR A 118 -14.99 11.76 10.67
N TYR A 119 -14.15 11.23 9.77
CA TYR A 119 -13.03 10.39 10.21
C TYR A 119 -11.88 11.18 10.86
N SER A 120 -11.81 12.50 10.71
CA SER A 120 -10.87 13.33 11.49
C SER A 120 -11.20 13.43 12.97
N LYS A 121 -12.41 13.05 13.38
CA LYS A 121 -12.92 13.12 14.76
C LYS A 121 -13.41 11.77 15.28
N ILE A 122 -13.29 10.72 14.48
CA ILE A 122 -13.76 9.38 14.83
C ILE A 122 -13.08 8.90 16.10
N ASN A 123 -13.85 8.31 17.00
CA ASN A 123 -13.31 7.85 18.27
C ASN A 123 -12.92 6.37 18.23
N LYS A 124 -12.15 5.92 19.23
CA LYS A 124 -11.66 4.55 19.32
C LYS A 124 -12.78 3.50 19.37
N ALA A 125 -13.92 3.79 19.99
CA ALA A 125 -15.03 2.85 20.06
C ALA A 125 -15.69 2.65 18.68
N GLU A 126 -15.87 3.72 17.91
CA GLU A 126 -16.37 3.64 16.53
C GLU A 126 -15.40 2.87 15.63
N VAL A 127 -14.09 3.15 15.74
CA VAL A 127 -13.06 2.46 14.94
C VAL A 127 -12.98 0.97 15.29
N ASN A 128 -13.06 0.63 16.58
CA ASN A 128 -13.16 -0.76 17.03
C ASN A 128 -14.39 -1.45 16.44
N HIS A 129 -15.55 -0.78 16.46
CA HIS A 129 -16.77 -1.34 15.87
C HIS A 129 -16.65 -1.51 14.36
N ILE A 130 -16.10 -0.55 13.63
CA ILE A 130 -15.90 -0.63 12.18
C ILE A 130 -14.98 -1.81 11.81
N PHE A 131 -13.84 -1.94 12.49
CA PHE A 131 -12.84 -2.98 12.19
C PHE A 131 -13.01 -4.26 12.99
N ARG A 132 -14.16 -4.48 13.63
CA ARG A 132 -14.43 -5.74 14.35
C ARG A 132 -14.30 -6.94 13.40
N GLY A 133 -13.61 -7.99 13.84
CA GLY A 133 -13.44 -9.21 13.07
C GLY A 133 -14.65 -10.15 13.18
N ASP A 134 -14.57 -11.26 12.45
CA ASP A 134 -15.45 -12.42 12.60
C ASP A 134 -15.14 -13.21 13.88
N THR A 135 -13.98 -12.94 14.48
CA THR A 135 -13.44 -13.57 15.70
C THR A 135 -12.94 -12.50 16.68
N ASP A 136 -12.40 -12.92 17.82
CA ASP A 136 -11.75 -12.05 18.81
C ASP A 136 -10.42 -11.45 18.32
N ALA A 137 -9.92 -11.85 17.15
CA ALA A 137 -8.71 -11.26 16.58
C ALA A 137 -8.99 -9.80 16.17
N GLU A 138 -8.15 -8.88 16.64
CA GLU A 138 -8.25 -7.45 16.33
C GLU A 138 -7.37 -7.08 15.13
N ILE A 139 -7.75 -6.01 14.42
CA ILE A 139 -6.90 -5.47 13.35
C ILE A 139 -5.57 -4.97 13.95
N PRO A 140 -4.41 -5.33 13.37
CA PRO A 140 -3.14 -4.82 13.85
C PRO A 140 -3.07 -3.28 13.76
N LEU A 141 -2.37 -2.68 14.73
CA LEU A 141 -2.04 -1.25 14.78
C LEU A 141 -3.27 -0.31 14.77
N LEU A 142 -4.35 -0.68 15.45
CA LEU A 142 -5.58 0.10 15.53
C LEU A 142 -5.36 1.58 15.92
N ASP A 143 -4.54 1.85 16.94
CA ASP A 143 -4.29 3.23 17.39
C ASP A 143 -3.53 4.06 16.33
N GLN A 144 -2.64 3.42 15.57
CA GLN A 144 -1.98 4.07 14.43
C GLN A 144 -2.98 4.34 13.29
N ARG A 145 -3.97 3.47 13.06
CA ARG A 145 -5.04 3.72 12.09
C ARG A 145 -5.89 4.92 12.45
N ILE A 146 -6.26 5.04 13.73
CA ILE A 146 -6.97 6.21 14.25
C ILE A 146 -6.12 7.47 14.00
N SER A 147 -4.84 7.42 14.35
CA SER A 147 -3.91 8.55 14.13
C SER A 147 -3.81 8.94 12.66
N VAL A 148 -3.77 7.96 11.75
CA VAL A 148 -3.75 8.21 10.30
C VAL A 148 -5.05 8.83 9.82
N LEU A 149 -6.22 8.34 10.25
CA LEU A 149 -7.52 8.95 9.90
C LEU A 149 -7.59 10.41 10.36
N HIS A 150 -7.16 10.68 11.59
CA HIS A 150 -7.10 12.04 12.13
C HIS A 150 -6.16 12.94 11.32
N GLU A 151 -4.95 12.46 11.02
CA GLU A 151 -3.96 13.20 10.23
C GLU A 151 -4.48 13.54 8.84
N VAL A 152 -4.87 12.53 8.05
CA VAL A 152 -5.26 12.75 6.66
C VAL A 152 -6.55 13.56 6.57
N GLY A 153 -7.47 13.37 7.53
CA GLY A 153 -8.73 14.11 7.57
C GLY A 153 -8.51 15.59 7.88
N ALA A 154 -7.69 15.91 8.87
CA ALA A 154 -7.35 17.29 9.20
C ALA A 154 -6.71 18.02 8.02
N ILE A 155 -5.77 17.38 7.32
CA ILE A 155 -5.11 17.95 6.14
C ILE A 155 -6.10 18.20 5.00
N LEU A 156 -7.00 17.25 4.72
CA LEU A 156 -7.99 17.42 3.66
C LEU A 156 -8.97 18.56 3.96
N ILE A 157 -9.38 18.70 5.22
CA ILE A 157 -10.26 19.78 5.67
C ILE A 157 -9.57 21.14 5.51
N GLU A 158 -8.31 21.24 5.93
CA GLU A 158 -7.57 22.51 5.95
C GLU A 158 -7.16 22.97 4.53
N LYS A 159 -6.75 22.03 3.66
CA LYS A 159 -6.00 22.37 2.44
C LYS A 159 -6.65 21.94 1.12
N TYR A 160 -7.62 21.01 1.16
CA TYR A 160 -8.06 20.29 -0.04
C TYR A 160 -9.58 20.21 -0.17
N ASP A 161 -10.31 21.22 0.30
CA ASP A 161 -11.77 21.31 0.17
C ASP A 161 -12.49 20.05 0.69
N LYS A 162 -11.92 19.39 1.71
CA LYS A 162 -12.49 18.19 2.35
C LYS A 162 -12.63 17.00 1.39
N THR A 163 -11.80 16.88 0.36
CA THR A 163 -11.79 15.72 -0.54
C THR A 163 -10.42 15.48 -1.16
N PHE A 164 -10.04 14.21 -1.32
CA PHE A 164 -8.79 13.86 -2.00
C PHE A 164 -8.81 14.17 -3.49
N LYS A 165 -10.01 14.32 -4.09
CA LYS A 165 -10.15 14.76 -5.49
C LYS A 165 -9.44 16.07 -5.79
N THR A 166 -9.32 16.96 -4.81
CA THR A 166 -8.59 18.22 -4.97
C THR A 166 -7.11 17.97 -5.23
N CYS A 167 -6.48 17.01 -4.53
CA CYS A 167 -5.12 16.56 -4.80
C CYS A 167 -4.98 16.00 -6.23
N VAL A 168 -5.89 15.11 -6.63
CA VAL A 168 -5.90 14.50 -7.98
C VAL A 168 -6.06 15.57 -9.06
N LYS A 169 -6.96 16.54 -8.86
CA LYS A 169 -7.15 17.68 -9.77
C LYS A 169 -5.87 18.51 -9.89
N GLN A 170 -5.22 18.82 -8.78
CA GLN A 170 -3.96 19.57 -8.78
C GLN A 170 -2.82 18.80 -9.46
N ALA A 171 -2.80 17.47 -9.37
CA ALA A 171 -1.84 16.63 -10.07
C ALA A 171 -1.98 16.70 -11.60
N ASN A 172 -3.14 17.12 -12.12
CA ASN A 172 -3.38 17.36 -13.54
C ASN A 172 -2.90 16.20 -14.44
N LYS A 173 -3.40 15.00 -14.15
CA LYS A 173 -3.10 13.76 -14.89
C LYS A 173 -1.61 13.36 -14.90
N CYS A 174 -0.83 13.83 -13.92
CA CYS A 174 0.56 13.41 -13.73
C CYS A 174 0.69 12.60 -12.44
N ALA A 175 1.03 11.31 -12.56
CA ALA A 175 1.21 10.38 -11.47
C ALA A 175 2.33 10.82 -10.53
N ILE A 176 3.45 11.30 -11.07
CA ILE A 176 4.56 11.81 -10.27
C ILE A 176 4.16 13.08 -9.52
N LYS A 177 3.36 13.96 -10.14
CA LYS A 177 2.87 15.15 -9.44
C LYS A 177 1.91 14.79 -8.31
N LEU A 178 1.07 13.76 -8.48
CA LEU A 178 0.22 13.27 -7.39
C LEU A 178 1.06 12.68 -6.26
N LEU A 179 2.08 11.88 -6.59
CA LEU A 179 3.03 11.36 -5.63
C LEU A 179 3.68 12.49 -4.82
N ASP A 180 4.14 13.57 -5.47
CA ASP A 180 4.71 14.76 -4.82
C ASP A 180 3.74 15.39 -3.83
N ILE A 181 2.50 15.65 -4.28
CA ILE A 181 1.45 16.23 -3.43
C ILE A 181 1.22 15.34 -2.20
N VAL A 182 1.15 14.02 -2.38
CA VAL A 182 0.91 13.06 -1.31
C VAL A 182 2.05 13.10 -0.28
N VAL A 183 3.30 12.94 -0.71
CA VAL A 183 4.43 12.87 0.22
C VAL A 183 4.71 14.21 0.90
N ASP A 184 4.45 15.34 0.24
CA ASP A 184 4.66 16.65 0.85
C ASP A 184 3.63 16.96 1.95
N ASN A 185 2.39 16.52 1.76
CA ASN A 185 1.29 16.95 2.59
C ASN A 185 0.86 15.93 3.63
N PHE A 186 1.01 14.63 3.38
CA PHE A 186 0.50 13.56 4.24
C PHE A 186 1.66 12.77 4.86
N PRO A 187 2.12 13.14 6.08
CA PRO A 187 3.26 12.50 6.75
C PRO A 187 3.19 10.97 6.82
N CYS A 188 2.01 10.38 6.99
CA CYS A 188 1.84 8.94 7.11
C CYS A 188 2.21 8.16 5.83
N PHE A 189 2.35 8.82 4.69
CA PHE A 189 2.81 8.26 3.43
C PHE A 189 4.32 8.46 3.18
N ARG A 190 5.01 9.25 4.01
CA ARG A 190 6.45 9.55 3.85
C ARG A 190 7.32 8.44 4.39
N ASP A 191 7.77 7.60 3.48
CA ASP A 191 8.74 6.55 3.72
C ASP A 191 10.13 6.96 3.20
N GLU A 192 10.90 7.63 4.08
CA GLU A 192 12.25 8.13 3.84
C GLU A 192 13.23 7.65 4.91
N ALA A 193 14.48 7.43 4.54
CA ALA A 193 15.57 7.10 5.46
C ALA A 193 16.91 7.69 5.00
N VAL A 194 17.90 7.68 5.88
CA VAL A 194 19.30 7.95 5.50
C VAL A 194 20.03 6.63 5.34
N TYR A 195 20.49 6.34 4.13
CA TYR A 195 21.31 5.18 3.82
C TYR A 195 22.68 5.62 3.31
N ARG A 196 23.75 5.24 4.03
CA ARG A 196 25.14 5.61 3.69
C ARG A 196 25.32 7.12 3.38
N GLY A 197 24.71 7.97 4.20
CA GLY A 197 24.80 9.43 4.07
C GLY A 197 23.90 10.04 2.98
N CYS A 198 23.14 9.24 2.24
CA CYS A 198 22.18 9.71 1.24
C CYS A 198 20.75 9.57 1.76
N ARG A 199 19.90 10.60 1.56
CA ARG A 199 18.47 10.46 1.84
C ARG A 199 17.81 9.71 0.69
N VAL A 200 17.24 8.56 1.04
CA VAL A 200 16.55 7.65 0.12
C VAL A 200 15.08 7.59 0.49
N SER A 201 14.26 7.19 -0.47
CA SER A 201 12.83 7.00 -0.30
C SER A 201 12.37 5.68 -0.93
N PHE A 202 11.33 5.09 -0.35
CA PHE A 202 10.57 4.04 -1.02
C PHE A 202 9.19 4.54 -1.44
N TYR A 203 8.60 5.43 -0.63
CA TYR A 203 7.25 5.95 -0.81
C TYR A 203 6.22 4.86 -1.17
N LYS A 204 6.38 3.66 -0.62
CA LYS A 204 5.64 2.46 -1.05
C LYS A 204 4.14 2.71 -1.09
N ARG A 205 3.57 3.13 0.04
CA ARG A 205 2.13 3.37 0.19
C ARG A 205 1.64 4.54 -0.68
N ALA A 206 2.46 5.56 -0.88
CA ALA A 206 2.11 6.67 -1.75
C ALA A 206 2.08 6.23 -3.23
N GLN A 207 3.02 5.37 -3.65
CA GLN A 207 3.01 4.78 -4.98
C GLN A 207 1.82 3.84 -5.18
N ILE A 208 1.46 3.03 -4.16
CA ILE A 208 0.26 2.19 -4.17
C ILE A 208 -0.99 3.06 -4.39
N LEU A 209 -1.15 4.14 -3.62
CA LEU A 209 -2.29 5.05 -3.76
C LEU A 209 -2.48 5.58 -5.20
N VAL A 210 -1.39 6.01 -5.86
CA VAL A 210 -1.48 6.49 -7.24
C VAL A 210 -1.79 5.35 -8.21
N ALA A 211 -1.20 4.18 -8.01
CA ALA A 211 -1.43 3.00 -8.83
C ALA A 211 -2.86 2.43 -8.66
N ASP A 212 -3.41 2.46 -7.46
CA ASP A 212 -4.74 1.95 -7.17
C ASP A 212 -5.82 2.90 -7.70
N LEU A 213 -5.60 4.22 -7.66
CA LEU A 213 -6.46 5.16 -8.40
C LEU A 213 -6.45 4.89 -9.91
N TRP A 214 -5.28 4.64 -10.49
CA TRP A 214 -5.14 4.32 -11.91
C TRP A 214 -5.84 3.00 -12.27
N ASN A 215 -5.67 1.96 -11.46
CA ASN A 215 -6.22 0.63 -11.68
C ASN A 215 -7.74 0.61 -11.45
N PHE A 216 -8.20 1.12 -10.30
CA PHE A 216 -9.61 1.13 -9.89
C PHE A 216 -10.50 1.94 -10.86
N LEU A 217 -9.97 3.05 -11.40
CA LEU A 217 -10.68 3.92 -12.33
C LEU A 217 -10.31 3.65 -13.81
N GLU A 218 -9.58 2.57 -14.08
CA GLU A 218 -9.23 2.09 -15.42
C GLU A 218 -8.57 3.15 -16.32
N ASN A 219 -7.69 3.98 -15.76
CA ASN A 219 -7.02 5.08 -16.45
C ASN A 219 -7.99 6.09 -17.13
N LYS A 220 -9.18 6.30 -16.56
CA LYS A 220 -10.19 7.25 -17.06
C LYS A 220 -10.54 8.27 -15.98
N GLY A 221 -10.99 9.45 -16.42
CA GLY A 221 -11.51 10.48 -15.51
C GLY A 221 -10.50 10.84 -14.41
N TRP A 222 -10.83 10.52 -13.17
CA TRP A 222 -9.98 10.79 -12.00
C TRP A 222 -8.74 9.89 -11.91
N GLY A 223 -8.71 8.74 -12.58
CA GLY A 223 -7.55 7.83 -12.60
C GLY A 223 -6.67 7.99 -13.84
N GLU A 224 -6.96 8.96 -14.70
CA GLU A 224 -6.18 9.17 -15.92
C GLU A 224 -4.81 9.79 -15.59
N PHE A 225 -3.74 9.03 -15.84
CA PHE A 225 -2.37 9.50 -15.67
C PHE A 225 -1.54 9.25 -16.94
N GLN A 226 -0.75 10.25 -17.32
CA GLN A 226 0.06 10.21 -18.55
C GLN A 226 1.44 9.57 -18.36
N ASP A 227 1.90 9.46 -17.12
CA ASP A 227 3.25 9.03 -16.76
C ASP A 227 3.26 7.99 -15.62
N ILE A 228 2.22 7.14 -15.58
CA ILE A 228 2.06 6.07 -14.57
C ILE A 228 3.24 5.08 -14.58
N ASP A 229 3.86 4.88 -15.74
CA ASP A 229 5.03 4.03 -15.98
C ASP A 229 6.29 4.52 -15.24
N ARG A 230 6.28 5.75 -14.72
CA ARG A 230 7.37 6.30 -13.90
C ARG A 230 7.32 5.86 -12.44
N LEU A 231 6.20 5.29 -11.97
CA LEU A 231 6.14 4.65 -10.66
C LEU A 231 6.93 3.34 -10.67
N THR A 232 7.45 2.93 -9.52
CA THR A 232 8.20 1.69 -9.38
C THR A 232 7.34 0.54 -8.86
N MET A 233 7.84 -0.69 -9.03
CA MET A 233 7.30 -1.83 -8.30
C MET A 233 7.45 -1.62 -6.78
N PHE A 234 6.44 -2.05 -6.02
CA PHE A 234 6.35 -1.77 -4.59
C PHE A 234 7.38 -2.59 -3.79
N ALA A 235 8.01 -1.96 -2.79
CA ALA A 235 8.86 -2.68 -1.84
C ALA A 235 7.99 -3.64 -1.02
N ASP A 236 8.20 -4.95 -1.12
CA ASP A 236 7.33 -5.95 -0.49
C ASP A 236 8.12 -6.91 0.40
N TYR A 237 7.46 -7.56 1.37
CA TYR A 237 8.11 -8.53 2.26
C TYR A 237 7.84 -9.99 1.86
N ARG A 238 6.86 -10.26 0.99
CA ARG A 238 6.57 -11.58 0.42
C ARG A 238 7.38 -11.83 -0.85
N VAL A 239 7.52 -10.83 -1.73
CA VAL A 239 8.34 -10.93 -2.94
C VAL A 239 9.77 -11.39 -2.63
N PRO A 240 10.48 -10.81 -1.63
CA PRO A 240 11.75 -11.32 -1.14
C PRO A 240 11.77 -12.81 -0.78
N GLN A 241 10.71 -13.32 -0.15
CA GLN A 241 10.64 -14.74 0.25
C GLN A 241 10.60 -15.65 -0.98
N VAL A 242 9.83 -15.27 -2.00
CA VAL A 242 9.76 -15.99 -3.27
C VAL A 242 11.11 -15.95 -3.99
N LEU A 243 11.73 -14.77 -4.08
CA LEU A 243 13.04 -14.62 -4.72
C LEU A 243 14.13 -15.43 -4.01
N VAL A 244 14.10 -15.51 -2.68
CA VAL A 244 15.02 -16.35 -1.89
C VAL A 244 14.75 -17.84 -2.12
N TYR A 245 13.47 -18.25 -2.17
CA TYR A 245 13.09 -19.64 -2.45
C TYR A 245 13.63 -20.14 -3.79
N PHE A 246 13.54 -19.31 -4.85
CA PHE A 246 14.09 -19.64 -6.17
C PHE A 246 15.61 -19.39 -6.30
N GLY A 247 16.26 -18.91 -5.23
CA GLY A 247 17.68 -18.56 -5.26
C GLY A 247 18.02 -17.34 -6.12
N ALA A 248 17.03 -16.57 -6.58
CA ALA A 248 17.24 -15.30 -7.29
C ALA A 248 17.82 -14.22 -6.35
N MET A 249 17.64 -14.39 -5.05
CA MET A 249 18.18 -13.53 -4.02
C MET A 249 18.73 -14.37 -2.86
N SER A 250 19.77 -13.90 -2.18
CA SER A 250 20.22 -14.48 -0.92
C SER A 250 20.51 -13.40 0.11
N TYR A 251 20.46 -13.81 1.38
CA TYR A 251 20.92 -13.01 2.49
C TYR A 251 22.26 -13.55 2.99
N ASN A 252 23.16 -12.67 3.43
CA ASN A 252 24.39 -13.10 4.07
C ASN A 252 24.11 -13.73 5.46
N ASP A 253 25.10 -14.44 6.00
CA ASP A 253 24.95 -15.20 7.26
C ASP A 253 24.50 -14.31 8.43
N GLU A 254 25.01 -13.08 8.50
CA GLU A 254 24.65 -12.12 9.55
C GLU A 254 23.15 -11.77 9.53
N LEU A 255 22.61 -11.44 8.34
CA LEU A 255 21.19 -11.14 8.20
C LEU A 255 20.33 -12.40 8.41
N MET A 256 20.78 -13.55 7.92
CA MET A 256 20.10 -14.83 8.14
C MET A 256 19.99 -15.18 9.63
N GLU A 257 21.02 -14.91 10.42
CA GLU A 257 21.01 -15.15 11.86
C GLU A 257 19.98 -14.25 12.58
N LYS A 258 19.95 -12.96 12.23
CA LYS A 258 18.95 -12.01 12.78
C LYS A 258 17.51 -12.41 12.41
N LEU A 259 17.28 -12.83 11.16
CA LEU A 259 15.98 -13.31 10.70
C LEU A 259 15.52 -14.54 11.50
N LYS A 260 16.41 -15.53 11.70
CA LYS A 260 16.10 -16.75 12.47
C LYS A 260 15.80 -16.45 13.94
N LYS A 261 16.43 -15.42 14.52
CA LYS A 261 16.19 -14.97 15.90
C LYS A 261 14.98 -14.06 16.05
N GLY A 262 14.47 -13.48 14.96
CA GLY A 262 13.38 -12.50 14.99
C GLY A 262 13.77 -11.16 15.61
N THR A 263 15.03 -10.74 15.48
CA THR A 263 15.61 -9.55 16.15
C THR A 263 15.98 -8.44 15.16
N ILE A 264 15.15 -8.21 14.15
CA ILE A 264 15.33 -7.12 13.16
C ILE A 264 14.62 -5.87 13.65
#